data_AF-A0A5W0B9F8-F1
#
_entry.id   AF-A0A5W0B9F8-F1
#
_cell.length_a   1.000
_cell.length_b   1.000
_cell.length_c   1.000
_cell.angle_alpha   90.00
_cell.angle_beta   90.00
_cell.angle_gamma   90.00
#
_symmetry.space_group_name_H-M   'P 1'
#
loop_
_entity.id
_entity.type
_entity.pdbx_description
1 polymer ?
#
loop_
_entity_poly.entity_id
_entity_poly.type
_entity_poly.pdbx_seq_one_letter_code
_entity_poly.pdbx_strand_id
1 'polypeptide(L)'
;MSMPPERSGEKRSLPSTKEDIPALPAKQIKEEEEEEEEEEEEEEEDDVTWRTHQINNNLPILQHWRDPTISVMARAEGRIETLQVTRWGPLFNPLPRQTKARINQEIRWFLQNEGSHDARMNEIMSVAIPLDDSDGYRERTVYARTDLAAFTVLGPYSGRLLDSETVRCEYEKEYGREASNYYFATRSQERIVSGFPQGNILSLLNSPVFTQRTEEAEARQNVSAVLVGKNIHFFLTTRDISAGKELWFDYGPDYQHFEPGEALRSASVKEEPSSPEEG
;
A
#
# COMPACT_ATOMS: atom_id res chain seq x y z
N MET A 1 -68.04 43.43 30.18
CA MET A 1 -67.75 43.42 31.63
C MET A 1 -66.39 44.08 31.84
N SER A 2 -66.40 45.15 32.64
CA SER A 2 -65.33 45.78 33.43
C SER A 2 -63.93 46.04 32.84
N MET A 3 -63.66 47.32 32.53
CA MET A 3 -62.44 48.04 32.94
C MET A 3 -62.50 48.31 34.46
N PRO A 4 -61.40 48.42 35.24
CA PRO A 4 -60.52 49.63 35.28
C PRO A 4 -59.06 49.35 35.81
N PRO A 5 -58.23 50.34 36.27
CA PRO A 5 -58.08 51.77 35.96
C PRO A 5 -56.64 52.21 35.57
N GLU A 6 -56.54 53.45 35.08
CA GLU A 6 -55.34 54.31 35.09
C GLU A 6 -55.01 54.87 36.49
N ARG A 7 -53.71 55.08 36.74
CA ARG A 7 -53.03 56.18 37.50
C ARG A 7 -51.55 55.77 37.64
N SER A 8 -50.53 56.61 37.74
CA SER A 8 -50.30 58.05 37.77
C SER A 8 -48.77 58.18 37.66
N GLY A 9 -48.26 59.21 36.99
CA GLY A 9 -46.83 59.30 36.67
C GLY A 9 -45.92 59.68 37.84
N GLU A 10 -44.63 59.41 37.65
CA GLU A 10 -43.54 60.20 38.22
C GLU A 10 -42.29 60.06 37.32
N LYS A 11 -41.83 61.20 36.80
CA LYS A 11 -40.58 61.32 36.05
C LYS A 11 -39.43 61.30 37.05
N ARG A 12 -38.46 60.40 36.87
CA ARG A 12 -37.06 60.62 37.27
C ARG A 12 -36.10 59.81 36.42
N SER A 13 -34.91 60.39 36.29
CA SER A 13 -33.94 60.29 35.21
C SER A 13 -33.25 58.93 35.02
N LEU A 14 -32.71 58.73 33.80
CA LEU A 14 -31.84 57.64 33.33
C LEU A 14 -30.65 57.33 34.27
N PRO A 15 -30.15 56.08 34.23
CA PRO A 15 -28.86 55.90 33.56
C PRO A 15 -28.89 54.79 32.50
N SER A 16 -28.10 55.01 31.45
CA SER A 16 -27.77 54.03 30.42
C SER A 16 -26.69 53.11 30.97
N THR A 17 -26.98 51.82 31.09
CA THR A 17 -25.97 50.77 31.24
C THR A 17 -25.97 49.95 29.96
N LYS A 18 -24.97 50.20 29.12
CA LYS A 18 -24.46 49.18 28.21
C LYS A 18 -23.83 48.11 29.10
N GLU A 19 -24.31 46.88 29.01
CA GLU A 19 -23.58 45.73 29.54
C GLU A 19 -22.35 45.53 28.64
N ASP A 20 -21.18 45.76 29.22
CA ASP A 20 -19.88 45.46 28.64
C ASP A 20 -19.70 43.93 28.61
N ILE A 21 -19.55 43.37 27.41
CA ILE A 21 -19.05 42.02 27.20
C ILE A 21 -17.55 42.06 27.51
N PRO A 22 -17.00 41.20 28.39
CA PRO A 22 -15.58 41.21 28.69
C PRO A 22 -14.79 40.72 27.47
N ALA A 23 -13.90 41.57 26.96
CA ALA A 23 -12.92 41.20 25.96
C ALA A 23 -11.89 40.25 26.59
N LEU A 24 -11.83 39.01 26.10
CA LEU A 24 -10.78 38.06 26.45
C LEU A 24 -9.42 38.59 25.97
N PRO A 25 -8.35 38.48 26.78
CA PRO A 25 -7.05 39.04 26.44
C PRO A 25 -6.45 38.28 25.25
N ALA A 26 -6.13 39.01 24.19
CA ALA A 26 -5.60 38.53 22.90
C ALA A 26 -4.31 37.67 22.95
N LYS A 27 -3.74 37.44 24.15
CA LYS A 27 -2.60 36.53 24.34
C LYS A 27 -3.00 35.08 24.57
N GLN A 28 -4.16 34.81 25.21
CA GLN A 28 -4.60 33.44 25.45
C GLN A 28 -5.18 32.81 24.19
N ILE A 29 -5.86 33.61 23.35
CA ILE A 29 -6.45 33.16 22.09
C ILE A 29 -5.35 32.69 21.12
N LYS A 30 -4.19 33.36 21.13
CA LYS A 30 -3.07 33.04 20.23
C LYS A 30 -2.29 31.80 20.66
N GLU A 31 -2.25 31.48 21.96
CA GLU A 31 -1.62 30.24 22.46
C GLU A 31 -2.57 29.04 22.26
N GLU A 32 -3.89 29.20 22.44
CA GLU A 32 -4.87 28.15 22.14
C GLU A 32 -4.98 27.88 20.61
N GLU A 33 -4.91 28.90 19.75
CA GLU A 33 -4.88 28.73 18.28
C GLU A 33 -3.56 28.08 17.81
N GLU A 34 -2.42 28.36 18.45
CA GLU A 34 -1.13 27.71 18.13
C GLU A 34 -1.09 26.25 18.62
N GLU A 35 -1.69 25.92 19.77
CA GLU A 35 -1.83 24.52 20.24
C GLU A 35 -2.85 23.73 19.39
N GLU A 36 -3.95 24.34 18.93
CA GLU A 36 -4.90 23.69 18.00
C GLU A 36 -4.29 23.50 16.60
N GLU A 37 -3.48 24.44 16.10
CA GLU A 37 -2.73 24.27 14.83
C GLU A 37 -1.63 23.20 14.95
N GLU A 38 -0.92 23.09 16.07
CA GLU A 38 0.06 22.01 16.30
C GLU A 38 -0.60 20.63 16.48
N GLU A 39 -1.76 20.54 17.16
CA GLU A 39 -2.54 19.29 17.24
C GLU A 39 -3.17 18.91 15.89
N GLU A 40 -3.66 19.86 15.09
CA GLU A 40 -4.13 19.60 13.72
C GLU A 40 -2.96 19.21 12.78
N GLU A 41 -1.77 19.81 12.92
CA GLU A 41 -0.58 19.40 12.17
C GLU A 41 -0.06 18.01 12.59
N GLU A 42 -0.11 17.65 13.89
CA GLU A 42 0.21 16.29 14.34
C GLU A 42 -0.84 15.25 13.90
N GLU A 43 -2.15 15.59 13.92
CA GLU A 43 -3.21 14.73 13.37
C GLU A 43 -3.10 14.61 11.84
N GLU A 44 -2.76 15.67 11.10
CA GLU A 44 -2.52 15.62 9.65
C GLU A 44 -1.23 14.86 9.29
N GLU A 45 -0.15 14.99 10.07
CA GLU A 45 1.07 14.18 9.88
C GLU A 45 0.79 12.69 10.09
N ASP A 46 0.02 12.33 11.14
CA ASP A 46 -0.38 10.95 11.39
C ASP A 46 -1.31 10.39 10.28
N ASP A 47 -2.19 11.22 9.72
CA ASP A 47 -3.11 10.82 8.64
C ASP A 47 -2.42 10.68 7.26
N VAL A 48 -1.16 11.12 7.13
CA VAL A 48 -0.36 11.01 5.89
C VAL A 48 0.60 9.80 5.92
N THR A 49 1.02 9.31 7.09
CA THR A 49 2.04 8.23 7.17
C THR A 49 1.57 6.88 6.62
N TRP A 50 0.27 6.54 6.72
CA TRP A 50 -0.28 5.27 6.21
C TRP A 50 -0.36 5.22 4.68
N ARG A 51 -0.37 6.38 4.00
CA ARG A 51 -0.43 6.46 2.53
C ARG A 51 0.86 6.01 1.85
N THR A 52 1.98 6.03 2.57
CA THR A 52 3.25 5.47 2.08
C THR A 52 3.33 3.98 2.37
N HIS A 53 3.10 3.17 1.33
CA HIS A 53 3.28 1.72 1.38
C HIS A 53 4.67 1.34 1.94
N GLN A 54 4.71 0.53 2.99
CA GLN A 54 5.92 0.17 3.72
C GLN A 54 6.44 -1.20 3.32
N ILE A 55 7.77 -1.36 3.32
CA ILE A 55 8.42 -2.63 3.00
C ILE A 55 8.99 -3.25 4.27
N ASN A 56 8.63 -4.50 4.55
CA ASN A 56 9.24 -5.31 5.58
C ASN A 56 9.34 -6.78 5.13
N ASN A 57 10.56 -7.22 4.78
CA ASN A 57 10.83 -8.59 4.35
C ASN A 57 10.84 -9.61 5.51
N ASN A 58 10.76 -9.16 6.76
CA ASN A 58 10.73 -10.03 7.95
C ASN A 58 9.33 -10.22 8.51
N LEU A 59 8.27 -9.76 7.82
CA LEU A 59 6.91 -10.12 8.20
C LEU A 59 6.60 -11.58 7.88
N PRO A 60 5.60 -12.17 8.57
CA PRO A 60 4.98 -13.40 8.12
C PRO A 60 4.54 -13.37 6.65
N ILE A 61 4.56 -14.53 6.01
CA ILE A 61 4.12 -14.70 4.61
C ILE A 61 2.62 -14.46 4.50
N LEU A 62 1.84 -15.12 5.35
CA LEU A 62 0.40 -14.89 5.47
C LEU A 62 0.12 -14.26 6.82
N GLN A 63 -0.37 -13.04 6.79
CA GLN A 63 -0.52 -12.20 7.97
C GLN A 63 -1.97 -12.07 8.39
N HIS A 64 -2.20 -11.84 9.69
CA HIS A 64 -3.50 -11.42 10.18
C HIS A 64 -3.83 -10.01 9.67
N TRP A 65 -5.08 -9.78 9.26
CA TRP A 65 -5.41 -8.54 8.56
C TRP A 65 -5.37 -7.28 9.42
N ARG A 66 -5.56 -7.38 10.74
CA ARG A 66 -5.42 -6.25 11.69
C ARG A 66 -4.01 -6.09 12.27
N ASP A 67 -3.24 -7.17 12.32
CA ASP A 67 -1.91 -7.17 12.94
C ASP A 67 -0.96 -7.96 12.04
N PRO A 68 -0.12 -7.27 11.25
CA PRO A 68 0.73 -7.93 10.27
C PRO A 68 1.82 -8.80 10.90
N THR A 69 2.10 -8.66 12.20
CA THR A 69 3.13 -9.45 12.90
C THR A 69 2.67 -10.88 13.22
N ILE A 70 1.36 -11.14 13.16
CA ILE A 70 0.77 -12.44 13.45
C ILE A 70 0.72 -13.30 12.19
N SER A 71 1.46 -14.40 12.17
CA SER A 71 1.35 -15.42 11.12
C SER A 71 0.03 -16.19 11.23
N VAL A 72 -0.73 -16.24 10.14
CA VAL A 72 -1.93 -17.08 9.99
C VAL A 72 -1.68 -18.29 9.08
N MET A 73 -0.43 -18.54 8.68
CA MET A 73 -0.08 -19.57 7.72
C MET A 73 -0.58 -20.96 8.15
N ALA A 74 -0.30 -21.38 9.39
CA ALA A 74 -0.72 -22.69 9.88
C ALA A 74 -2.25 -22.87 9.89
N ARG A 75 -3.01 -21.81 10.21
CA ARG A 75 -4.48 -21.81 10.20
C ARG A 75 -5.02 -21.89 8.77
N ALA A 76 -4.45 -21.12 7.84
CA ALA A 76 -4.96 -20.99 6.47
C ALA A 76 -4.56 -22.19 5.59
N GLU A 77 -3.34 -22.68 5.76
CA GLU A 77 -2.72 -23.70 4.91
C GLU A 77 -2.66 -25.09 5.55
N GLY A 78 -2.58 -25.17 6.88
CA GLY A 78 -2.30 -26.40 7.62
C GLY A 78 -0.81 -26.57 7.89
N ARG A 79 -0.33 -27.83 7.85
CA ARG A 79 1.07 -28.15 8.15
C ARG A 79 2.02 -27.65 7.06
N ILE A 80 2.96 -26.78 7.45
CA ILE A 80 3.92 -26.13 6.55
C ILE A 80 4.76 -27.16 5.78
N GLU A 81 5.12 -28.27 6.44
CA GLU A 81 5.95 -29.33 5.86
C GLU A 81 5.27 -30.06 4.69
N THR A 82 3.94 -29.94 4.61
CA THR A 82 3.13 -30.56 3.55
C THR A 82 2.86 -29.62 2.38
N LEU A 83 3.24 -28.33 2.50
CA LEU A 83 3.02 -27.36 1.44
C LEU A 83 3.87 -27.66 0.22
N GLN A 84 3.22 -27.57 -0.94
CA GLN A 84 3.81 -27.82 -2.25
C GLN A 84 3.21 -26.83 -3.24
N VAL A 85 3.90 -26.64 -4.37
CA VAL A 85 3.34 -25.90 -5.50
C VAL A 85 2.10 -26.63 -6.01
N THR A 86 0.94 -25.98 -5.90
CA THR A 86 -0.36 -26.49 -6.34
C THR A 86 -0.71 -26.04 -7.76
N ARG A 87 -0.13 -24.93 -8.23
CA ARG A 87 -0.29 -24.45 -9.60
C ARG A 87 1.02 -23.94 -10.17
N TRP A 88 1.51 -24.62 -11.19
CA TRP A 88 2.58 -24.14 -12.05
C TRP A 88 1.91 -23.32 -13.18
N GLY A 89 2.28 -22.05 -13.32
CA GLY A 89 1.78 -21.20 -14.40
C GLY A 89 2.22 -21.69 -15.79
N PRO A 90 1.67 -21.17 -16.90
CA PRO A 90 2.02 -21.58 -18.26
C PRO A 90 3.51 -21.56 -18.55
N LEU A 91 4.23 -20.53 -18.05
CA LEU A 91 5.67 -20.36 -18.23
C LEU A 91 6.51 -21.43 -17.49
N PHE A 92 5.96 -22.05 -16.44
CA PHE A 92 6.68 -23.00 -15.59
C PHE A 92 6.18 -24.45 -15.72
N ASN A 93 5.01 -24.65 -16.32
CA ASN A 93 4.46 -25.97 -16.62
C ASN A 93 5.41 -26.88 -17.40
N PRO A 94 6.09 -26.43 -18.47
CA PRO A 94 6.95 -27.28 -19.27
C PRO A 94 8.31 -27.57 -18.62
N LEU A 95 8.61 -27.01 -17.44
CA LEU A 95 9.93 -27.17 -16.82
C LEU A 95 10.26 -28.64 -16.51
N PRO A 96 11.53 -29.06 -16.69
CA PRO A 96 12.00 -30.36 -16.29
C PRO A 96 11.76 -30.64 -14.80
N ARG A 97 11.55 -31.92 -14.45
CA ARG A 97 11.31 -32.35 -13.07
C ARG A 97 12.43 -31.91 -12.12
N GLN A 98 13.68 -31.96 -12.57
CA GLN A 98 14.84 -31.56 -11.77
C GLN A 98 14.80 -30.06 -11.43
N THR A 99 14.44 -29.21 -12.40
CA THR A 99 14.26 -27.76 -12.18
C THR A 99 13.14 -27.49 -11.18
N LYS A 100 11.99 -28.17 -11.34
CA LYS A 100 10.88 -28.05 -10.38
C LYS A 100 11.27 -28.53 -8.97
N ALA A 101 12.10 -29.56 -8.86
CA ALA A 101 12.60 -30.04 -7.57
C ALA A 101 13.51 -29.00 -6.89
N ARG A 102 14.43 -28.37 -7.65
CA ARG A 102 15.27 -27.27 -7.16
C ARG A 102 14.41 -26.10 -6.67
N ILE A 103 13.44 -25.66 -7.48
CA ILE A 103 12.50 -24.59 -7.10
C ILE A 103 11.75 -24.93 -5.81
N ASN A 104 11.22 -26.15 -5.69
CA ASN A 104 10.52 -26.58 -4.48
C ASN A 104 11.43 -26.60 -3.24
N GLN A 105 12.72 -26.89 -3.39
CA GLN A 105 13.68 -26.82 -2.28
C GLN A 105 13.86 -25.38 -1.79
N GLU A 106 13.97 -24.41 -2.71
CA GLU A 106 14.08 -23.00 -2.36
C GLU A 106 12.79 -22.48 -1.71
N ILE A 107 11.62 -22.84 -2.25
CA ILE A 107 10.32 -22.51 -1.66
C ILE A 107 10.23 -23.05 -0.23
N ARG A 108 10.65 -24.30 0.02
CA ARG A 108 10.64 -24.87 1.38
C ARG A 108 11.52 -24.10 2.34
N TRP A 109 12.68 -23.59 1.88
CA TRP A 109 13.52 -22.75 2.71
C TRP A 109 12.76 -21.50 3.17
N PHE A 110 12.09 -20.79 2.26
CA PHE A 110 11.30 -19.60 2.62
C PHE A 110 10.17 -19.93 3.61
N LEU A 111 9.44 -21.03 3.36
CA LEU A 111 8.36 -21.49 4.24
C LEU A 111 8.84 -21.85 5.65
N GLN A 112 10.04 -22.43 5.78
CA GLN A 112 10.63 -22.83 7.06
C GLN A 112 11.29 -21.67 7.82
N ASN A 113 11.68 -20.61 7.12
CA ASN A 113 12.37 -19.44 7.67
C ASN A 113 11.47 -18.20 7.61
N GLU A 114 10.15 -18.38 7.77
CA GLU A 114 9.19 -17.28 7.86
C GLU A 114 9.65 -16.24 8.90
N GLY A 115 9.60 -14.96 8.54
CA GLY A 115 10.05 -13.85 9.37
C GLY A 115 11.55 -13.57 9.34
N SER A 116 12.31 -14.25 8.48
CA SER A 116 13.77 -14.05 8.34
C SER A 116 14.21 -14.10 6.87
N HIS A 117 13.48 -13.40 5.99
CA HIS A 117 13.77 -13.38 4.55
C HIS A 117 14.64 -12.19 4.12
N ASP A 118 14.76 -11.17 4.96
CA ASP A 118 15.34 -9.88 4.58
C ASP A 118 16.75 -9.97 3.97
N ALA A 119 17.67 -10.64 4.67
CA ALA A 119 19.05 -10.79 4.20
C ALA A 119 19.11 -11.41 2.80
N ARG A 120 18.29 -12.45 2.57
CA ARG A 120 18.26 -13.17 1.30
C ARG A 120 17.63 -12.35 0.19
N MET A 121 16.52 -11.67 0.47
CA MET A 121 15.83 -10.85 -0.53
C MET A 121 16.65 -9.61 -0.91
N ASN A 122 17.27 -8.94 0.07
CA ASN A 122 18.11 -7.76 -0.15
C ASN A 122 19.48 -8.08 -0.77
N GLU A 123 19.93 -9.34 -0.72
CA GLU A 123 21.11 -9.80 -1.46
C GLU A 123 20.88 -9.77 -2.97
N ILE A 124 19.69 -10.17 -3.43
CA ILE A 124 19.38 -10.37 -4.86
C ILE A 124 18.51 -9.26 -5.46
N MET A 125 17.83 -8.46 -4.64
CA MET A 125 16.92 -7.40 -5.08
C MET A 125 17.23 -6.08 -4.36
N SER A 126 16.85 -4.98 -5.02
CA SER A 126 16.93 -3.63 -4.47
C SER A 126 15.74 -2.80 -4.96
N VAL A 127 15.41 -1.73 -4.23
CA VAL A 127 14.35 -0.80 -4.60
C VAL A 127 14.96 0.53 -4.98
N ALA A 128 14.51 1.10 -6.08
CA ALA A 128 14.86 2.46 -6.49
C ALA A 128 13.69 3.11 -7.24
N ILE A 129 13.72 4.44 -7.34
CA ILE A 129 12.82 5.20 -8.21
C ILE A 129 13.54 5.36 -9.57
N PRO A 130 12.95 4.95 -10.70
CA PRO A 130 13.55 5.13 -12.01
C PRO A 130 13.71 6.64 -12.28
N LEU A 131 14.85 7.02 -12.86
CA LEU A 131 15.11 8.42 -13.24
C LEU A 131 14.59 8.74 -14.65
N ASP A 132 14.24 7.70 -15.44
CA ASP A 132 13.70 7.82 -16.78
C ASP A 132 12.19 7.51 -16.83
N ASP A 133 11.38 8.57 -16.85
CA ASP A 133 9.92 8.48 -16.95
C ASP A 133 9.43 8.18 -18.39
N SER A 134 10.24 7.53 -19.24
CA SER A 134 9.90 7.34 -20.66
C SER A 134 8.63 6.52 -20.88
N ASP A 135 8.26 5.65 -19.92
CA ASP A 135 6.98 4.93 -19.92
C ASP A 135 6.01 5.44 -18.83
N GLY A 136 6.20 6.67 -18.33
CA GLY A 136 5.46 7.26 -17.21
C GLY A 136 6.18 7.15 -15.86
N TYR A 137 5.74 7.95 -14.88
CA TYR A 137 6.25 7.92 -13.51
C TYR A 137 5.77 6.64 -12.80
N ARG A 138 6.69 5.86 -12.23
CA ARG A 138 6.42 4.51 -11.68
C ARG A 138 6.75 4.36 -10.20
N GLU A 139 6.82 5.47 -9.47
CA GLU A 139 7.27 5.53 -8.07
C GLU A 139 8.47 4.59 -7.80
N ARG A 140 8.39 3.73 -6.80
CA ARG A 140 9.42 2.75 -6.47
C ARG A 140 9.22 1.49 -7.28
N THR A 141 10.31 0.97 -7.84
CA THR A 141 10.34 -0.32 -8.56
C THR A 141 11.46 -1.21 -8.03
N VAL A 142 11.47 -2.48 -8.45
CA VAL A 142 12.41 -3.50 -7.98
C VAL A 142 13.43 -3.83 -9.07
N TYR A 143 14.71 -3.81 -8.71
CA TYR A 143 15.83 -4.17 -9.58
C TYR A 143 16.57 -5.39 -9.08
N ALA A 144 17.09 -6.19 -10.01
CA ALA A 144 18.05 -7.24 -9.71
C ALA A 144 19.36 -6.62 -9.21
N ARG A 145 19.80 -7.00 -8.00
CA ARG A 145 21.07 -6.52 -7.41
C ARG A 145 22.28 -7.31 -7.92
N THR A 146 22.06 -8.57 -8.28
CA THR A 146 23.05 -9.49 -8.86
C THR A 146 22.51 -10.06 -10.16
N ASP A 147 23.35 -10.78 -10.90
CA ASP A 147 22.85 -11.62 -12.00
C ASP A 147 21.95 -12.72 -11.42
N LEU A 148 20.75 -12.88 -11.98
CA LEU A 148 19.77 -13.88 -11.58
C LEU A 148 19.61 -14.88 -12.72
N ALA A 149 19.89 -16.15 -12.45
CA ALA A 149 19.63 -17.21 -13.41
C ALA A 149 18.12 -17.40 -13.62
N ALA A 150 17.74 -18.00 -14.74
CA ALA A 150 16.37 -18.41 -15.02
C ALA A 150 15.83 -19.31 -13.90
N PHE A 151 14.58 -19.07 -13.53
CA PHE A 151 13.88 -19.80 -12.47
C PHE A 151 14.55 -19.67 -11.09
N THR A 152 15.12 -18.49 -10.82
CA THR A 152 15.54 -18.09 -9.46
C THR A 152 14.29 -17.75 -8.67
N VAL A 153 14.16 -18.30 -7.46
CA VAL A 153 13.05 -17.98 -6.54
C VAL A 153 13.38 -16.68 -5.82
N LEU A 154 12.59 -15.64 -6.08
CA LEU A 154 12.75 -14.32 -5.47
C LEU A 154 12.21 -14.29 -4.04
N GLY A 155 11.10 -14.98 -3.81
CA GLY A 155 10.48 -15.12 -2.49
C GLY A 155 8.95 -15.23 -2.56
N PRO A 156 8.30 -15.39 -1.40
CA PRO A 156 6.85 -15.39 -1.29
C PRO A 156 6.30 -13.96 -1.35
N TYR A 157 5.13 -13.75 -1.97
CA TYR A 157 4.36 -12.54 -1.73
C TYR A 157 3.89 -12.53 -0.26
N SER A 158 4.35 -11.56 0.51
CA SER A 158 3.97 -11.46 1.93
C SER A 158 2.92 -10.39 2.11
N GLY A 159 1.83 -10.74 2.80
CA GLY A 159 0.74 -9.79 3.02
C GLY A 159 -0.39 -10.33 3.90
N ARG A 160 -1.38 -9.47 4.11
CA ARG A 160 -2.58 -9.70 4.90
C ARG A 160 -3.55 -10.62 4.17
N LEU A 161 -3.93 -11.72 4.82
CA LEU A 161 -4.93 -12.64 4.27
C LEU A 161 -6.34 -12.10 4.54
N LEU A 162 -7.03 -11.70 3.47
CA LEU A 162 -8.44 -11.36 3.48
C LEU A 162 -9.22 -12.63 3.12
N ASP A 163 -9.68 -13.35 4.16
CA ASP A 163 -10.23 -14.70 4.02
C ASP A 163 -11.73 -14.77 3.71
N SER A 164 -12.39 -13.61 3.66
CA SER A 164 -13.81 -13.46 3.37
C SER A 164 -14.13 -12.06 2.86
N GLU A 165 -15.29 -11.94 2.19
CA GLU A 165 -15.84 -10.66 1.74
C GLU A 165 -16.03 -9.65 2.88
N THR A 166 -16.46 -10.13 4.05
CA THR A 166 -16.64 -9.29 5.24
C THR A 166 -15.31 -8.69 5.69
N VAL A 167 -14.26 -9.50 5.77
CA VAL A 167 -12.92 -9.03 6.14
C VAL A 167 -12.38 -8.06 5.09
N ARG A 168 -12.60 -8.32 3.80
CA ARG A 168 -12.23 -7.38 2.73
C ARG A 168 -12.95 -6.04 2.87
N CYS A 169 -14.27 -6.06 3.11
CA CYS A 169 -15.04 -4.83 3.33
C CYS A 169 -14.58 -4.05 4.56
N GLU A 170 -14.22 -4.72 5.65
CA GLU A 170 -13.66 -4.04 6.84
C GLU A 170 -12.30 -3.43 6.54
N TYR A 171 -11.44 -4.18 5.86
CA TYR A 171 -10.12 -3.75 5.46
C TYR A 171 -10.16 -2.54 4.52
N GLU A 172 -11.05 -2.52 3.51
CA GLU A 172 -11.21 -1.38 2.59
C GLU A 172 -11.82 -0.14 3.26
N LYS A 173 -12.56 -0.29 4.36
CA LYS A 173 -13.01 0.85 5.17
C LYS A 173 -11.85 1.50 5.93
N GLU A 174 -10.87 0.70 6.32
CA GLU A 174 -9.71 1.16 7.10
C GLU A 174 -8.61 1.72 6.19
N TYR A 175 -8.35 1.09 5.04
CA TYR A 175 -7.21 1.40 4.17
C TYR A 175 -7.57 2.01 2.81
N GLY A 176 -8.86 2.26 2.57
CA GLY A 176 -9.35 2.74 1.28
C GLY A 176 -9.43 1.65 0.20
N ARG A 177 -9.97 2.01 -0.96
CA ARG A 177 -10.11 1.09 -2.11
C ARG A 177 -8.80 0.93 -2.88
N GLU A 178 -7.87 1.85 -2.70
CA GLU A 178 -6.53 1.89 -3.28
C GLU A 178 -5.70 0.68 -2.86
N ALA A 179 -5.99 0.10 -1.69
CA ALA A 179 -5.38 -1.15 -1.23
C ALA A 179 -5.59 -2.32 -2.21
N SER A 180 -6.63 -2.24 -3.07
CA SER A 180 -6.88 -3.24 -4.11
C SER A 180 -5.78 -3.32 -5.18
N ASN A 181 -4.96 -2.28 -5.34
CA ASN A 181 -3.78 -2.32 -6.21
C ASN A 181 -2.72 -3.34 -5.76
N TYR A 182 -2.81 -3.81 -4.50
CA TYR A 182 -1.89 -4.77 -3.91
C TYR A 182 -2.55 -6.14 -3.68
N TYR A 183 -3.70 -6.40 -4.30
CA TYR A 183 -4.42 -7.66 -4.15
C TYR A 183 -3.87 -8.76 -5.07
N PHE A 184 -3.52 -9.88 -4.45
CA PHE A 184 -3.27 -11.14 -5.16
C PHE A 184 -4.38 -12.15 -4.87
N ALA A 185 -5.10 -12.51 -5.93
CA ALA A 185 -6.15 -13.53 -5.86
C ALA A 185 -5.55 -14.91 -5.56
N THR A 186 -6.20 -15.66 -4.66
CA THR A 186 -5.80 -17.02 -4.29
C THR A 186 -6.50 -18.07 -5.16
N ARG A 187 -6.29 -19.37 -4.87
CA ARG A 187 -6.92 -20.46 -5.65
C ARG A 187 -8.45 -20.38 -5.69
N SER A 188 -9.09 -19.97 -4.61
CA SER A 188 -10.56 -19.94 -4.53
C SER A 188 -11.16 -18.69 -5.16
N GLN A 189 -10.33 -17.68 -5.49
CA GLN A 189 -10.75 -16.32 -5.87
C GLN A 189 -11.58 -15.57 -4.80
N GLU A 190 -12.16 -16.27 -3.83
CA GLU A 190 -12.86 -15.71 -2.67
C GLU A 190 -11.91 -15.14 -1.61
N ARG A 191 -10.66 -15.60 -1.58
CA ARG A 191 -9.63 -15.10 -0.67
C ARG A 191 -8.58 -14.33 -1.43
N ILE A 192 -8.06 -13.30 -0.79
CA ILE A 192 -7.09 -12.38 -1.37
C ILE A 192 -5.96 -12.19 -0.36
N VAL A 193 -4.74 -12.01 -0.85
CA VAL A 193 -3.62 -11.53 -0.05
C VAL A 193 -3.34 -10.09 -0.46
N SER A 194 -3.37 -9.17 0.50
CA SER A 194 -3.03 -7.75 0.28
C SER A 194 -1.65 -7.43 0.82
N GLY A 195 -0.78 -6.86 -0.02
CA GLY A 195 0.50 -6.31 0.42
C GLY A 195 0.38 -4.95 1.13
N PHE A 196 -0.80 -4.33 1.17
CA PHE A 196 -0.97 -2.96 1.69
C PHE A 196 -1.40 -2.97 3.19
N PRO A 197 -1.13 -1.90 3.97
CA PRO A 197 -0.16 -0.83 3.70
C PRO A 197 1.29 -1.30 3.88
N GLN A 198 1.52 -2.54 4.33
CA GLN A 198 2.85 -3.07 4.61
C GLN A 198 3.00 -4.49 4.08
N GLY A 199 3.95 -4.68 3.16
CA GLY A 199 4.27 -5.96 2.52
C GLY A 199 5.78 -6.14 2.40
N ASN A 200 6.24 -7.22 1.76
CA ASN A 200 7.66 -7.36 1.44
C ASN A 200 8.02 -6.70 0.10
N ILE A 201 9.29 -6.68 -0.28
CA ILE A 201 9.79 -6.00 -1.49
C ILE A 201 9.04 -6.38 -2.78
N LEU A 202 8.47 -7.59 -2.84
CA LEU A 202 7.74 -8.09 -4.00
C LEU A 202 6.39 -7.39 -4.23
N SER A 203 5.89 -6.66 -3.23
CA SER A 203 4.73 -5.77 -3.37
C SER A 203 4.98 -4.54 -4.25
N LEU A 204 6.23 -4.27 -4.61
CA LEU A 204 6.63 -3.16 -5.49
C LEU A 204 7.02 -3.62 -6.91
N LEU A 205 6.84 -4.89 -7.25
CA LEU A 205 7.06 -5.32 -8.63
C LEU A 205 6.10 -4.55 -9.54
N ASN A 206 6.58 -3.93 -10.62
CA ASN A 206 5.69 -3.22 -11.52
C ASN A 206 5.24 -4.10 -12.69
N SER A 207 4.10 -3.74 -13.27
CA SER A 207 3.62 -4.34 -14.51
C SER A 207 4.24 -3.65 -15.71
N PRO A 208 4.75 -4.39 -16.70
CA PRO A 208 5.18 -3.78 -17.96
C PRO A 208 3.97 -3.34 -18.81
N VAL A 209 2.76 -3.76 -18.46
CA VAL A 209 1.49 -3.40 -19.10
C VAL A 209 0.82 -2.30 -18.26
N PHE A 210 0.89 -1.04 -18.72
CA PHE A 210 0.30 0.13 -18.04
C PHE A 210 -1.10 0.47 -18.55
N THR A 211 -1.27 0.57 -19.86
CA THR A 211 -2.54 0.96 -20.49
C THR A 211 -3.08 -0.13 -21.40
N GLN A 212 -2.24 -0.63 -22.30
CA GLN A 212 -2.58 -1.69 -23.25
C GLN A 212 -1.49 -2.74 -23.29
N ARG A 213 -1.91 -3.99 -23.44
CA ARG A 213 -1.02 -5.13 -23.61
C ARG A 213 -0.44 -5.10 -25.02
N THR A 214 0.86 -4.81 -25.12
CA THR A 214 1.63 -4.82 -26.37
C THR A 214 2.62 -5.99 -26.37
N GLU A 215 3.05 -6.43 -27.56
CA GLU A 215 4.10 -7.45 -27.67
C GLU A 215 5.40 -7.03 -26.96
N GLU A 216 5.71 -5.73 -26.96
CA GLU A 216 6.86 -5.18 -26.25
C GLU A 216 6.72 -5.30 -24.73
N ALA A 217 5.55 -4.97 -24.18
CA ALA A 217 5.28 -5.11 -22.74
C ALA A 217 5.36 -6.58 -22.30
N GLU A 218 4.79 -7.49 -23.09
CA GLU A 218 4.91 -8.93 -22.84
C GLU A 218 6.36 -9.42 -22.93
N ALA A 219 7.13 -8.90 -23.89
CA ALA A 219 8.54 -9.23 -24.03
C ALA A 219 9.37 -8.74 -22.82
N ARG A 220 8.99 -7.62 -22.18
CA ARG A 220 9.67 -7.08 -20.98
C ARG A 220 9.43 -7.91 -19.72
N GLN A 221 8.31 -8.63 -19.62
CA GLN A 221 8.03 -9.51 -18.48
C GLN A 221 9.17 -10.51 -18.26
N ASN A 222 9.80 -10.45 -17.08
CA ASN A 222 10.90 -11.33 -16.69
C ASN A 222 10.66 -12.03 -15.33
N VAL A 223 9.53 -11.74 -14.68
CA VAL A 223 9.07 -12.41 -13.46
C VAL A 223 7.67 -13.00 -13.68
N SER A 224 7.43 -14.17 -13.10
CA SER A 224 6.10 -14.77 -13.01
C SER A 224 5.95 -15.51 -11.67
N ALA A 225 4.74 -15.99 -11.36
CA ALA A 225 4.42 -16.58 -10.07
C ALA A 225 3.97 -18.04 -10.18
N VAL A 226 4.20 -18.80 -9.10
CA VAL A 226 3.57 -20.10 -8.84
C VAL A 226 2.73 -20.02 -7.58
N LEU A 227 1.66 -20.80 -7.53
CA LEU A 227 0.84 -20.91 -6.32
C LEU A 227 1.32 -22.09 -5.47
N VAL A 228 1.58 -21.82 -4.20
CA VAL A 228 1.92 -22.78 -3.15
C VAL A 228 0.76 -22.88 -2.16
N GLY A 229 0.34 -24.10 -1.86
CA GLY A 229 -0.83 -24.32 -1.02
C GLY A 229 -2.10 -23.73 -1.63
N LYS A 230 -2.89 -23.02 -0.82
CA LYS A 230 -4.16 -22.42 -1.22
C LYS A 230 -4.02 -20.93 -1.53
N ASN A 231 -3.14 -20.22 -0.81
CA ASN A 231 -3.13 -18.75 -0.77
C ASN A 231 -1.78 -18.11 -1.12
N ILE A 232 -0.66 -18.86 -1.17
CA ILE A 232 0.67 -18.25 -1.20
C ILE A 232 1.21 -18.19 -2.64
N HIS A 233 1.53 -16.98 -3.12
CA HIS A 233 2.25 -16.80 -4.38
C HIS A 233 3.75 -16.74 -4.13
N PHE A 234 4.52 -17.44 -4.95
CA PHE A 234 5.98 -17.30 -5.01
C PHE A 234 6.38 -16.72 -6.35
N PHE A 235 7.24 -15.71 -6.34
CA PHE A 235 7.76 -15.07 -7.55
C PHE A 235 9.08 -15.70 -7.98
N LEU A 236 9.21 -15.90 -9.28
CA LEU A 236 10.37 -16.50 -9.92
C LEU A 236 10.73 -15.75 -11.19
N THR A 237 12.03 -15.69 -11.49
CA THR A 237 12.50 -15.23 -12.80
C THR A 237 12.10 -16.22 -13.89
N THR A 238 11.74 -15.72 -15.07
CA THR A 238 11.35 -16.54 -16.23
C THR A 238 12.51 -16.83 -17.18
N ARG A 239 13.60 -16.07 -17.04
CA ARG A 239 14.83 -16.11 -17.84
C ARG A 239 16.00 -15.56 -17.03
N ASP A 240 17.20 -15.61 -17.59
CA ASP A 240 18.36 -14.94 -17.00
C ASP A 240 18.16 -13.42 -17.01
N ILE A 241 18.55 -12.75 -15.93
CA ILE A 241 18.42 -11.30 -15.73
C ILE A 241 19.75 -10.77 -15.23
N SER A 242 20.32 -9.79 -15.91
CA SER A 242 21.57 -9.15 -15.48
C SER A 242 21.34 -8.21 -14.29
N ALA A 243 22.37 -8.04 -13.46
CA ALA A 243 22.37 -7.03 -12.40
C ALA A 243 22.02 -5.63 -12.94
N GLY A 244 21.27 -4.86 -12.16
CA GLY A 244 20.76 -3.54 -12.50
C GLY A 244 19.54 -3.53 -13.43
N LYS A 245 19.04 -4.69 -13.87
CA LYS A 245 17.80 -4.77 -14.65
C LYS A 245 16.57 -4.80 -13.75
N GLU A 246 15.54 -4.09 -14.19
CA GLU A 246 14.25 -4.03 -13.51
C GLU A 246 13.49 -5.35 -13.61
N LEU A 247 12.75 -5.67 -12.55
CA LEU A 247 11.94 -6.87 -12.42
C LEU A 247 10.48 -6.52 -12.72
N TRP A 248 9.93 -7.20 -13.73
CA TRP A 248 8.62 -6.94 -14.31
C TRP A 248 7.71 -8.15 -14.14
N PHE A 249 6.56 -7.92 -13.52
CA PHE A 249 5.53 -8.93 -13.34
C PHE A 249 4.22 -8.49 -14.00
N ASP A 250 3.73 -9.30 -14.92
CA ASP A 250 2.44 -9.05 -15.55
C ASP A 250 1.28 -9.42 -14.60
N TYR A 251 0.54 -8.41 -14.14
CA TYR A 251 -0.61 -8.56 -13.24
C TYR A 251 -1.83 -9.25 -13.88
N GLY A 252 -1.80 -9.45 -15.20
CA GLY A 252 -2.86 -10.13 -15.94
C GLY A 252 -3.92 -9.18 -16.48
N PRO A 253 -4.89 -9.72 -17.25
CA PRO A 253 -5.85 -8.93 -18.01
C PRO A 253 -6.92 -8.24 -17.13
N ASP A 254 -7.15 -8.75 -15.93
CA ASP A 254 -8.17 -8.23 -15.01
C ASP A 254 -7.63 -7.07 -14.14
N TYR A 255 -6.32 -6.81 -14.19
CA TYR A 255 -5.71 -5.71 -13.48
C TYR A 255 -6.00 -4.39 -14.19
N GLN A 256 -6.71 -3.50 -13.50
CA GLN A 256 -6.90 -2.12 -13.90
C GLN A 256 -6.14 -1.25 -12.89
N HIS A 257 -5.11 -0.57 -13.37
CA HIS A 257 -4.43 0.41 -12.52
C HIS A 257 -5.44 1.52 -12.20
N PHE A 258 -5.77 1.71 -10.93
CA PHE A 258 -6.47 2.92 -10.51
C PHE A 258 -5.55 4.11 -10.80
N GLU A 259 -6.12 5.16 -11.38
CA GLU A 259 -5.47 6.16 -12.23
C GLU A 259 -4.06 6.66 -11.82
N PRO A 260 -3.24 7.06 -12.82
CA PRO A 260 -1.83 7.36 -12.68
C PRO A 260 -1.60 8.72 -12.01
N GLY A 261 -0.38 8.96 -11.52
CA GLY A 261 0.10 10.18 -10.86
C GLY A 261 -0.05 11.52 -11.61
N GLU A 262 -0.88 11.64 -12.66
CA GLU A 262 -1.30 12.93 -13.23
C GLU A 262 -2.16 13.76 -12.26
N ALA A 263 -2.99 13.12 -11.42
CA ALA A 263 -3.70 13.83 -10.36
C ALA A 263 -2.74 14.40 -9.29
N LEU A 264 -1.62 13.71 -9.02
CA LEU A 264 -0.58 14.17 -8.07
C LEU A 264 0.23 15.36 -8.61
N ARG A 265 0.37 15.51 -9.94
CA ARG A 265 0.97 16.73 -10.54
C ARG A 265 0.14 17.98 -10.26
N SER A 266 -1.18 17.84 -10.16
CA SER A 266 -2.07 18.98 -9.89
C SER A 266 -2.01 19.44 -8.43
N ALA A 267 -1.66 18.54 -7.51
CA ALA A 267 -1.52 18.87 -6.09
C ALA A 267 -0.15 19.46 -5.72
N SER A 268 0.91 19.14 -6.48
CA SER A 268 2.28 19.61 -6.22
C SER A 268 2.66 20.88 -7.00
N VAL A 269 1.85 21.31 -7.98
CA VAL A 269 1.94 22.64 -8.60
C VAL A 269 0.89 23.55 -7.97
N LYS A 270 1.03 23.84 -6.67
CA LYS A 270 0.40 25.03 -6.09
C LYS A 270 1.32 26.20 -6.48
N GLU A 271 0.86 27.02 -7.42
CA GLU A 271 1.57 28.22 -7.87
C GLU A 271 2.11 29.02 -6.67
N GLU A 272 3.41 29.31 -6.66
CA GLU A 272 3.95 30.38 -5.82
C GLU A 272 3.16 31.66 -6.12
N PRO A 273 2.62 32.38 -5.11
CA PRO A 273 1.98 33.65 -5.36
C PRO A 273 3.03 34.63 -5.89
N SER A 274 2.73 35.20 -7.06
CA SER A 274 3.53 36.22 -7.72
C SER A 274 3.78 37.38 -6.76
N SER A 275 5.04 37.76 -6.58
CA SER A 275 5.40 38.93 -5.77
C SER A 275 4.71 40.19 -6.31
N PRO A 276 4.20 41.08 -5.46
CA PRO A 276 3.51 42.28 -5.92
C PRO A 276 4.52 43.23 -6.57
N GLU A 277 4.18 43.74 -7.76
CA GLU A 277 4.87 44.88 -8.37
C GLU A 277 4.78 46.09 -7.44
N GLU A 278 5.93 46.62 -7.04
CA GLU A 278 6.01 47.91 -6.33
C GLU A 278 5.56 49.04 -7.27
N GLY A 279 4.54 49.78 -6.85
CA GLY A 279 4.10 51.05 -7.42
C GLY A 279 4.08 52.15 -6.37
#